data_AF-A0A2F0ASM9-F1
#
_entry.id   AF-A0A2F0ASM9-F1
#
_cell.length_a   1.000
_cell.length_b   1.000
_cell.length_c   1.000
_cell.angle_alpha   90.00
_cell.angle_beta   90.00
_cell.angle_gamma   90.00
#
_symmetry.space_group_name_H-M   'P 1'
#
loop_
_entity.id
_entity.type
_entity.pdbx_description
1 polymer ?
#
loop_
_entity_poly.entity_id
_entity_poly.type
_entity_poly.pdbx_seq_one_letter_code
_entity_poly.pdbx_strand_id
1 'polypeptide(L)'
;MRKTKIIATIGPATSSRDMLSKLFDAGCSVVRINMSHSSQDEAAQIIASVRSISTRVGILLDTRGPEVRTTEVDSEIELVAGREVIIRGEEGPTTTEIVRVNYSGFHRSMEAGSTILLADGRIQLEVLAASNEQLHCQVVAGGALGSKKGVNVPGVKLPMPFLSDQDISDIQFGVAQKVDFIAASFVSEPEDVLRIRELVAEEGGRVSIISKIEARYAIKNLADIIAVSEGIMVARGDLGVEIAAEEVPVVQKQMIDACRGAGKVVIVATEMMESMIHNPRPTRAETSDVANAVFEGADAIMLSAETSVGAYPTEAVATMARISKTCEAEVARRQKTWPGDRRAHNISDIMCKGAWLAARELNMQAILVPTSTGRTARRMSRYRPAVPILVTTPDMAVARGLALNFGVYALSTRHYGRMENMIRRSCQVMVNETWLSEQDLIAVVCGVPVGRSGNTNLMTLQHVSALLGQQKFDQ
;
A
#
# COMPACT_ATOMS: atom_id res chain seq x y z
N MET A 1 -20.94 0.29 3.76
CA MET A 1 -19.69 0.61 3.03
C MET A 1 -18.57 -0.35 3.46
N ARG A 2 -17.63 -0.69 2.56
CA ARG A 2 -16.45 -1.55 2.84
C ARG A 2 -15.38 -0.76 3.61
N LYS A 3 -14.53 -1.39 4.42
CA LYS A 3 -13.52 -0.66 5.19
C LYS A 3 -12.11 -0.83 4.66
N THR A 4 -11.68 -2.06 4.43
CA THR A 4 -10.41 -2.41 3.79
C THR A 4 -10.37 -1.78 2.41
N LYS A 5 -9.23 -1.19 2.03
CA LYS A 5 -9.06 -0.51 0.75
C LYS A 5 -8.56 -1.49 -0.30
N ILE A 6 -8.91 -1.22 -1.56
CA ILE A 6 -8.41 -2.02 -2.68
C ILE A 6 -7.55 -1.12 -3.55
N ILE A 7 -6.36 -1.61 -3.84
CA ILE A 7 -5.44 -1.02 -4.80
C ILE A 7 -5.51 -1.86 -6.08
N ALA A 8 -5.75 -1.23 -7.22
CA ALA A 8 -5.70 -1.90 -8.52
C ALA A 8 -4.53 -1.35 -9.34
N THR A 9 -3.66 -2.23 -9.84
CA THR A 9 -2.57 -1.85 -10.75
C THR A 9 -3.14 -1.62 -12.14
N ILE A 10 -2.85 -0.47 -12.73
CA ILE A 10 -3.30 -0.12 -14.08
C ILE A 10 -2.29 -0.62 -15.11
N GLY A 11 -2.80 -1.16 -16.20
CA GLY A 11 -2.01 -1.63 -17.33
C GLY A 11 -2.84 -1.74 -18.61
N PRO A 12 -2.34 -2.48 -19.62
CA PRO A 12 -3.01 -2.62 -20.91
C PRO A 12 -4.49 -3.05 -20.83
N ALA A 13 -4.86 -3.88 -19.85
CA ALA A 13 -6.24 -4.35 -19.69
C ALA A 13 -7.20 -3.29 -19.10
N THR A 14 -6.66 -2.23 -18.50
CA THR A 14 -7.44 -1.31 -17.63
C THR A 14 -7.15 0.17 -17.84
N SER A 15 -6.28 0.56 -18.76
CA SER A 15 -5.90 1.96 -19.01
C SER A 15 -7.01 2.80 -19.67
N SER A 16 -8.02 2.17 -20.28
CA SER A 16 -9.12 2.90 -20.91
C SER A 16 -10.07 3.53 -19.87
N ARG A 17 -10.66 4.68 -20.23
CA ARG A 17 -11.59 5.42 -19.35
C ARG A 17 -12.76 4.56 -18.87
N ASP A 18 -13.34 3.76 -19.76
CA ASP A 18 -14.47 2.88 -19.44
C ASP A 18 -14.07 1.79 -18.44
N MET A 19 -12.88 1.21 -18.61
CA MET A 19 -12.37 0.22 -17.68
C MET A 19 -12.05 0.83 -16.32
N LEU A 20 -11.42 2.00 -16.27
CA LEU A 20 -11.20 2.73 -15.02
C LEU A 20 -12.52 2.99 -14.27
N SER A 21 -13.58 3.41 -14.96
CA SER A 21 -14.90 3.60 -14.35
C SER A 21 -15.43 2.29 -13.75
N LYS A 22 -15.34 1.18 -14.49
CA LYS A 22 -15.75 -0.15 -14.01
C LYS A 22 -14.97 -0.59 -12.78
N LEU A 23 -13.65 -0.33 -12.73
CA LEU A 23 -12.84 -0.63 -11.55
C LEU A 23 -13.28 0.19 -10.33
N PHE A 24 -13.63 1.46 -10.52
CA PHE A 24 -14.08 2.34 -9.43
C PHE A 24 -15.44 1.89 -8.89
N ASP A 25 -16.37 1.53 -9.78
CA ASP A 25 -17.68 1.00 -9.41
C ASP A 25 -17.58 -0.36 -8.70
N ALA A 26 -16.62 -1.20 -9.12
CA ALA A 26 -16.30 -2.47 -8.44
C ALA A 26 -15.68 -2.27 -7.04
N GLY A 27 -15.22 -1.05 -6.72
CA GLY A 27 -14.73 -0.67 -5.40
C GLY A 27 -13.22 -0.42 -5.31
N CYS A 28 -12.54 -0.12 -6.41
CA CYS A 28 -11.16 0.35 -6.37
C CYS A 28 -11.06 1.68 -5.57
N SER A 29 -10.11 1.76 -4.64
CA SER A 29 -9.88 2.93 -3.78
C SER A 29 -8.65 3.73 -4.21
N VAL A 30 -7.63 3.03 -4.70
CA VAL A 30 -6.36 3.60 -5.16
C VAL A 30 -5.94 2.91 -6.44
N VAL A 31 -5.46 3.66 -7.42
CA VAL A 31 -4.80 3.11 -8.60
C VAL A 31 -3.30 3.09 -8.39
N ARG A 32 -2.66 1.97 -8.73
CA ARG A 32 -1.21 1.83 -8.76
C ARG A 32 -0.71 1.98 -10.18
N ILE A 33 0.33 2.80 -10.37
CA ILE A 33 1.10 2.93 -11.61
C ILE A 33 2.49 2.36 -11.31
N ASN A 34 2.88 1.30 -12.02
CA ASN A 34 4.17 0.63 -11.81
C ASN A 34 5.22 1.18 -12.79
N MET A 35 6.16 1.97 -12.29
CA MET A 35 7.19 2.61 -13.11
C MET A 35 8.24 1.63 -13.64
N SER A 36 8.23 0.37 -13.19
CA SER A 36 9.05 -0.69 -13.81
C SER A 36 8.61 -1.04 -15.23
N HIS A 37 7.36 -0.70 -15.61
CA HIS A 37 6.76 -1.04 -16.90
C HIS A 37 6.07 0.13 -17.60
N SER A 38 5.94 1.29 -16.93
CA SER A 38 5.28 2.48 -17.49
C SER A 38 6.28 3.58 -17.76
N SER A 39 6.13 4.22 -18.91
CA SER A 39 6.77 5.52 -19.15
C SER A 39 6.06 6.66 -18.39
N GLN A 40 6.75 7.77 -18.18
CA GLN A 40 6.13 8.97 -17.58
C GLN A 40 4.97 9.51 -18.42
N ASP A 41 5.02 9.37 -19.75
CA ASP A 41 3.92 9.78 -20.65
C ASP A 41 2.66 8.92 -20.43
N GLU A 42 2.81 7.60 -20.36
CA GLU A 42 1.70 6.69 -20.05
C GLU A 42 1.15 6.96 -18.65
N ALA A 43 2.03 7.16 -17.66
CA ALA A 43 1.65 7.50 -16.30
C ALA A 43 0.82 8.81 -16.26
N ALA A 44 1.23 9.84 -17.01
CA ALA A 44 0.52 11.11 -17.09
C ALA A 44 -0.90 10.94 -17.68
N GLN A 45 -1.05 10.10 -18.71
CA GLN A 45 -2.34 9.78 -19.31
C GLN A 45 -3.26 9.04 -18.33
N ILE A 46 -2.73 8.08 -17.58
CA ILE A 46 -3.46 7.35 -16.54
C ILE A 46 -3.91 8.33 -15.45
N ILE A 47 -3.02 9.20 -14.97
CA ILE A 47 -3.31 10.21 -13.95
C ILE A 47 -4.44 11.13 -14.41
N ALA A 48 -4.33 11.69 -15.62
CA ALA A 48 -5.35 12.57 -16.19
C ALA A 48 -6.72 11.86 -16.30
N SER A 49 -6.73 10.61 -16.79
CA SER A 49 -7.94 9.80 -16.92
C SER A 49 -8.61 9.55 -15.57
N VAL A 50 -7.85 9.10 -14.56
CA VAL A 50 -8.33 8.85 -13.20
C VAL A 50 -8.95 10.12 -12.62
N ARG A 51 -8.25 11.26 -12.73
CA ARG A 51 -8.71 12.56 -12.20
C ARG A 51 -9.97 13.07 -12.91
N SER A 52 -10.15 12.75 -14.19
CA SER A 52 -11.34 13.12 -14.96
C SER A 52 -12.61 12.32 -14.59
N ILE A 53 -12.43 11.12 -14.04
CA ILE A 53 -13.54 10.23 -13.64
C ILE A 53 -13.86 10.42 -12.15
N SER A 54 -12.83 10.51 -11.31
CA SER A 54 -12.99 10.57 -9.86
C SER A 54 -12.00 11.51 -9.21
N THR A 55 -12.53 12.38 -8.36
CA THR A 55 -11.73 13.26 -7.50
C THR A 55 -11.27 12.55 -6.22
N ARG A 56 -11.83 11.37 -5.89
CA ARG A 56 -11.64 10.66 -4.61
C ARG A 56 -10.62 9.53 -4.66
N VAL A 57 -10.44 8.91 -5.83
CA VAL A 57 -9.52 7.78 -5.99
C VAL A 57 -8.08 8.26 -5.83
N GLY A 58 -7.34 7.61 -4.93
CA GLY A 58 -5.93 7.90 -4.72
C GLY A 58 -5.07 7.37 -5.88
N ILE A 59 -3.92 7.98 -6.11
CA ILE A 59 -2.92 7.52 -7.07
C ILE A 59 -1.63 7.19 -6.32
N LEU A 60 -1.15 5.97 -6.52
CA LEU A 60 0.10 5.44 -5.98
C LEU A 60 1.07 5.21 -7.14
N LEU A 61 2.20 5.92 -7.10
CA LEU A 61 3.32 5.71 -8.00
C LEU A 61 4.29 4.73 -7.35
N ASP A 62 4.52 3.57 -7.96
CA ASP A 62 5.41 2.53 -7.45
C ASP A 62 6.76 2.62 -8.17
N THR A 63 7.83 2.90 -7.42
CA THR A 63 9.18 3.06 -7.97
C THR A 63 9.76 1.71 -8.35
N ARG A 64 10.74 1.70 -9.26
CA ARG A 64 11.40 0.45 -9.64
C ARG A 64 12.34 -0.02 -8.54
N GLY A 65 13.11 0.90 -7.98
CA GLY A 65 14.10 0.63 -6.95
C GLY A 65 15.37 -0.07 -7.47
N PRO A 66 16.33 -0.29 -6.57
CA PRO A 66 17.63 -0.86 -6.90
C PRO A 66 17.52 -2.37 -7.07
N GLU A 67 17.66 -2.84 -8.31
CA GLU A 67 17.53 -4.27 -8.64
C GLU A 67 18.74 -4.77 -9.43
N VAL A 68 19.30 -5.90 -8.99
CA VAL A 68 20.30 -6.63 -9.77
C VAL A 68 19.58 -7.56 -10.74
N ARG A 69 19.98 -7.52 -12.00
CA ARG A 69 19.47 -8.38 -13.06
C ARG A 69 20.60 -9.01 -13.83
N THR A 70 20.34 -10.19 -14.37
CA THR A 70 21.22 -10.79 -15.38
C THR A 70 21.27 -9.94 -16.63
N THR A 71 22.33 -10.03 -17.42
CA THR A 71 22.41 -9.37 -18.72
C THR A 71 21.62 -10.15 -19.78
N GLU A 72 21.73 -9.71 -21.05
CA GLU A 72 21.10 -10.41 -22.17
C GLU A 72 21.67 -11.82 -22.35
N VAL A 73 20.83 -12.76 -22.76
CA VAL A 73 21.22 -14.07 -23.28
C VAL A 73 20.78 -14.15 -24.75
N ASP A 74 21.59 -14.78 -25.61
CA ASP A 74 21.25 -14.90 -27.04
C ASP A 74 20.03 -15.79 -27.27
N SER A 75 19.90 -16.84 -26.46
CA SER A 75 18.72 -17.67 -26.32
C SER A 75 18.61 -18.13 -24.87
N GLU A 76 17.45 -18.66 -24.47
CA GLU A 76 17.30 -19.26 -23.13
C GLU A 76 18.39 -20.33 -22.91
N ILE A 77 19.11 -20.21 -21.79
CA ILE A 77 20.20 -21.14 -21.41
C ILE A 77 19.76 -22.00 -20.23
N GLU A 78 20.27 -23.21 -20.15
CA GLU A 78 19.98 -24.14 -19.06
C GLU A 78 21.17 -24.21 -18.10
N LEU A 79 20.97 -23.79 -16.84
CA LEU A 79 21.96 -23.98 -15.79
C LEU A 79 21.73 -25.33 -15.12
N VAL A 80 22.71 -26.23 -15.21
CA VAL A 80 22.57 -27.62 -14.77
C VAL A 80 23.09 -27.79 -13.33
N ALA A 81 22.27 -28.40 -12.46
CA ALA A 81 22.64 -28.68 -11.07
C ALA A 81 23.98 -29.46 -10.97
N GLY A 82 24.78 -29.11 -9.97
CA GLY A 82 26.12 -29.65 -9.70
C GLY A 82 27.24 -29.04 -10.55
N ARG A 83 26.93 -28.29 -11.61
CA ARG A 83 27.95 -27.60 -12.44
C ARG A 83 28.45 -26.32 -11.76
N GLU A 84 29.68 -25.95 -12.07
CA GLU A 84 30.23 -24.66 -11.69
C GLU A 84 29.89 -23.58 -12.72
N VAL A 85 29.67 -22.37 -12.23
CA VAL A 85 29.38 -21.18 -13.03
C VAL A 85 30.07 -19.98 -12.39
N ILE A 86 30.53 -19.04 -13.22
CA ILE A 86 31.11 -17.79 -12.76
C ILE A 86 30.04 -16.72 -12.76
N ILE A 87 29.96 -15.91 -11.69
CA ILE A 87 29.16 -14.68 -11.69
C ILE A 87 30.07 -13.47 -11.76
N ARG A 88 29.77 -12.54 -12.66
CA ARG A 88 30.54 -11.31 -12.82
C ARG A 88 29.64 -10.09 -13.07
N GLY A 89 29.97 -8.98 -12.42
CA GLY A 89 29.33 -7.71 -12.69
C GLY A 89 30.00 -7.00 -13.86
N GLU A 90 29.58 -7.30 -15.08
CA GLU A 90 30.11 -6.66 -16.29
C GLU A 90 29.05 -6.67 -17.40
N GLU A 91 29.20 -5.77 -18.37
CA GLU A 91 28.41 -5.81 -19.61
C GLU A 91 28.80 -7.01 -20.47
N GLY A 92 27.86 -7.47 -21.31
CA GLY A 92 28.07 -8.58 -22.24
C GLY A 92 27.03 -9.69 -22.06
N PRO A 93 27.00 -10.68 -22.98
CA PRO A 93 26.02 -11.75 -22.94
C PRO A 93 26.26 -12.70 -21.77
N THR A 94 25.20 -13.15 -21.11
CA THR A 94 25.24 -14.24 -20.14
C THR A 94 25.30 -15.60 -20.87
N THR A 95 26.16 -16.52 -20.40
CA THR A 95 26.31 -17.88 -20.94
C THR A 95 26.17 -18.92 -19.83
N THR A 96 26.23 -20.21 -20.20
CA THR A 96 26.20 -21.34 -19.26
C THR A 96 27.41 -21.39 -18.32
N GLU A 97 28.54 -20.77 -18.69
CA GLU A 97 29.77 -20.71 -17.90
C GLU A 97 29.92 -19.40 -17.13
N ILE A 98 29.37 -18.30 -17.67
CA ILE A 98 29.50 -16.96 -17.07
C ILE A 98 28.14 -16.26 -17.05
N VAL A 99 27.56 -16.15 -15.86
CA VAL A 99 26.39 -15.33 -15.59
C VAL A 99 26.83 -13.90 -15.31
N ARG A 100 26.43 -12.98 -16.19
CA ARG A 100 26.75 -11.55 -16.05
C ARG A 100 25.59 -10.81 -15.41
N VAL A 101 25.89 -9.86 -14.54
CA VAL A 101 24.90 -9.02 -13.86
C VAL A 101 25.16 -7.55 -14.09
N ASN A 102 24.09 -6.74 -14.07
CA ASN A 102 24.12 -5.30 -14.31
C ASN A 102 24.74 -4.46 -13.17
N TYR A 103 25.43 -5.07 -12.21
CA TYR A 103 26.07 -4.38 -11.08
C TYR A 103 27.51 -4.85 -10.90
N SER A 104 28.47 -3.99 -11.23
CA SER A 104 29.91 -4.31 -11.17
C SER A 104 30.43 -4.58 -9.76
N GLY A 105 29.78 -4.01 -8.73
CA GLY A 105 30.13 -4.23 -7.34
C GLY A 105 29.59 -5.53 -6.74
N PHE A 106 28.90 -6.38 -7.50
CA PHE A 106 28.14 -7.51 -6.97
C PHE A 106 29.00 -8.50 -6.16
N HIS A 107 30.25 -8.74 -6.57
CA HIS A 107 31.17 -9.64 -5.87
C HIS A 107 31.60 -9.14 -4.48
N ARG A 108 31.52 -7.84 -4.19
CA ARG A 108 32.14 -7.21 -3.01
C ARG A 108 31.48 -7.56 -1.67
N SER A 109 30.25 -8.07 -1.71
CA SER A 109 29.46 -8.37 -0.51
C SER A 109 29.20 -9.86 -0.35
N MET A 110 29.80 -10.69 -1.18
CA MET A 110 29.61 -12.14 -1.15
C MET A 110 30.80 -12.82 -0.50
N GLU A 111 30.52 -13.83 0.30
CA GLU A 111 31.48 -14.72 0.92
C GLU A 111 31.23 -16.17 0.50
N ALA A 112 32.20 -17.06 0.68
CA ALA A 112 31.96 -18.50 0.46
C ALA A 112 30.79 -18.99 1.33
N GLY A 113 29.90 -19.80 0.75
CA GLY A 113 28.64 -20.23 1.34
C GLY A 113 27.46 -19.28 1.13
N SER A 114 27.67 -18.10 0.53
CA SER A 114 26.55 -17.20 0.19
C SER A 114 25.63 -17.83 -0.84
N THR A 115 24.32 -17.64 -0.67
CA THR A 115 23.30 -18.09 -1.62
C THR A 115 22.96 -16.98 -2.61
N ILE A 116 22.87 -17.33 -3.88
CA ILE A 116 22.45 -16.43 -4.96
C ILE A 116 21.27 -17.08 -5.68
N LEU A 117 20.19 -16.32 -5.81
CA LEU A 117 18.96 -16.78 -6.43
C LEU A 117 18.77 -16.03 -7.76
N LEU A 118 18.47 -16.77 -8.83
CA LEU A 118 18.18 -16.20 -10.14
C LEU A 118 16.73 -16.50 -10.54
N ALA A 119 16.16 -15.63 -11.36
CA ALA A 119 14.82 -15.80 -11.94
C ALA A 119 13.75 -16.02 -10.88
N ASP A 120 13.71 -15.13 -9.89
CA ASP A 120 12.73 -15.10 -8.79
C ASP A 120 12.81 -16.36 -7.90
N GLY A 121 14.03 -16.82 -7.63
CA GLY A 121 14.27 -17.99 -6.75
C GLY A 121 14.20 -19.35 -7.44
N ARG A 122 13.92 -19.42 -8.75
CA ARG A 122 13.82 -20.70 -9.47
C ARG A 122 15.16 -21.41 -9.64
N ILE A 123 16.25 -20.66 -9.73
CA ILE A 123 17.61 -21.19 -9.85
C ILE A 123 18.37 -20.76 -8.60
N GLN A 124 19.08 -21.70 -7.98
CA GLN A 124 19.87 -21.46 -6.79
C GLN A 124 21.34 -21.77 -7.04
N LEU A 125 22.19 -20.82 -6.70
CA LEU A 125 23.64 -20.95 -6.74
C LEU A 125 24.20 -20.79 -5.32
N GLU A 126 25.30 -21.49 -5.05
CA GLU A 126 26.10 -21.32 -3.83
C GLU A 126 27.49 -20.81 -4.21
N VAL A 127 27.95 -19.75 -3.55
CA VAL A 127 29.29 -19.20 -3.77
C VAL A 127 30.32 -20.14 -3.16
N LEU A 128 31.17 -20.74 -3.99
CA LEU A 128 32.30 -21.55 -3.56
C LEU A 128 33.49 -20.69 -3.13
N ALA A 129 33.76 -19.63 -3.89
CA ALA A 129 34.84 -18.68 -3.61
C ALA A 129 34.53 -17.31 -4.21
N ALA A 130 34.90 -16.25 -3.48
CA ALA A 130 34.83 -14.88 -3.95
C ALA A 130 36.22 -14.35 -4.29
N SER A 131 36.34 -13.65 -5.42
CA SER A 131 37.56 -12.91 -5.80
C SER A 131 37.23 -11.41 -5.95
N ASN A 132 38.26 -10.60 -6.20
CA ASN A 132 38.09 -9.14 -6.39
C ASN A 132 37.34 -8.75 -7.68
N GLU A 133 37.02 -9.69 -8.57
CA GLU A 133 36.35 -9.39 -9.85
C GLU A 133 35.13 -10.29 -10.10
N GLN A 134 35.17 -11.53 -9.64
CA GLN A 134 34.17 -12.55 -9.95
C GLN A 134 33.90 -13.50 -8.78
N LEU A 135 32.76 -14.18 -8.85
CA LEU A 135 32.37 -15.24 -7.92
C LEU A 135 32.41 -16.58 -8.63
N HIS A 136 33.04 -17.56 -8.00
CA HIS A 136 32.96 -18.95 -8.43
C HIS A 136 31.81 -19.60 -7.65
N CYS A 137 30.82 -20.09 -8.38
CA CYS A 137 29.59 -20.64 -7.79
C CYS A 137 29.34 -22.06 -8.27
N GLN A 138 28.62 -22.84 -7.48
CA GLN A 138 28.01 -24.10 -7.90
C GLN A 138 26.51 -23.92 -8.07
N VAL A 139 25.95 -24.51 -9.14
CA VAL A 139 24.50 -24.60 -9.32
C VAL A 139 23.95 -25.64 -8.36
N VAL A 140 23.17 -25.22 -7.37
CA VAL A 140 22.50 -26.11 -6.40
C VAL A 140 21.18 -26.60 -6.98
N ALA A 141 20.36 -25.67 -7.47
CA ALA A 141 19.12 -25.95 -8.18
C ALA A 141 19.20 -25.32 -9.57
N GLY A 142 19.13 -26.16 -10.60
CA GLY A 142 19.23 -25.74 -12.00
C GLY A 142 17.90 -25.28 -12.59
N GLY A 143 17.97 -24.78 -13.83
CA GLY A 143 16.80 -24.42 -14.62
C GLY A 143 17.10 -23.45 -15.75
N ALA A 144 16.05 -23.10 -16.47
CA ALA A 144 16.09 -22.19 -17.60
C ALA A 144 16.28 -20.73 -17.16
N LEU A 145 17.30 -20.07 -17.71
CA LEU A 145 17.61 -18.66 -17.49
C LEU A 145 17.45 -17.87 -18.79
N GLY A 146 16.54 -16.89 -18.76
CA GLY A 146 16.35 -15.91 -19.83
C GLY A 146 17.08 -14.59 -19.58
N SER A 147 16.87 -13.63 -20.47
CA SER A 147 17.45 -12.28 -20.35
C SER A 147 16.87 -11.51 -19.17
N LYS A 148 17.69 -10.65 -18.54
CA LYS A 148 17.24 -9.60 -17.61
C LYS A 148 16.41 -10.13 -16.44
N LYS A 149 16.73 -11.33 -15.96
CA LYS A 149 16.06 -11.97 -14.81
C LYS A 149 16.59 -11.39 -13.51
N GLY A 150 15.72 -11.29 -12.50
CA GLY A 150 16.09 -10.80 -11.17
C GLY A 150 17.16 -11.68 -10.53
N VAL A 151 18.05 -11.04 -9.77
CA VAL A 151 19.11 -11.66 -8.99
C VAL A 151 18.96 -11.22 -7.54
N ASN A 152 18.78 -12.19 -6.64
CA ASN A 152 18.57 -11.96 -5.22
C ASN A 152 19.67 -12.62 -4.41
N VAL A 153 20.03 -12.01 -3.28
CA VAL A 153 21.12 -12.48 -2.41
C VAL A 153 20.63 -12.50 -0.96
N PRO A 154 19.90 -13.55 -0.56
CA PRO A 154 19.23 -13.63 0.73
C PRO A 154 20.12 -13.27 1.91
N GLY A 155 19.69 -12.25 2.67
CA GLY A 155 20.37 -11.83 3.90
C GLY A 155 21.62 -10.95 3.69
N VAL A 156 21.95 -10.58 2.45
CA VAL A 156 23.09 -9.72 2.13
C VAL A 156 22.62 -8.34 1.67
N LYS A 157 23.18 -7.27 2.26
CA LYS A 157 22.97 -5.90 1.77
C LYS A 157 24.01 -5.58 0.70
N LEU A 158 23.55 -5.37 -0.52
CA LEU A 158 24.42 -4.91 -1.61
C LEU A 158 24.70 -3.41 -1.48
N PRO A 159 25.95 -2.94 -1.68
CA PRO A 159 26.32 -1.53 -1.58
C PRO A 159 25.95 -0.76 -2.86
N MET A 160 24.67 -0.83 -3.22
CA MET A 160 24.09 -0.09 -4.33
C MET A 160 23.46 1.20 -3.82
N PRO A 161 23.45 2.27 -4.64
CA PRO A 161 22.62 3.43 -4.36
C PRO A 161 21.16 2.99 -4.21
N PHE A 162 20.47 3.49 -3.17
CA PHE A 162 19.06 3.16 -2.95
C PHE A 162 18.15 3.70 -4.07
N LEU A 163 18.45 4.86 -4.63
CA LEU A 163 17.70 5.43 -5.75
C LEU A 163 18.57 5.44 -7.00
N SER A 164 18.02 4.91 -8.10
CA SER A 164 18.58 5.11 -9.43
C SER A 164 18.24 6.50 -9.97
N ASP A 165 18.94 6.94 -11.03
CA ASP A 165 18.60 8.19 -11.74
C ASP A 165 17.15 8.17 -12.27
N GLN A 166 16.68 6.98 -12.68
CA GLN A 166 15.30 6.78 -13.10
C GLN A 166 14.31 6.94 -11.94
N ASP A 167 14.59 6.36 -10.77
CA ASP A 167 13.73 6.52 -9.59
C ASP A 167 13.64 7.99 -9.15
N ILE A 168 14.75 8.72 -9.18
CA ILE A 168 14.77 10.16 -8.87
C ILE A 168 13.86 10.91 -9.87
N SER A 169 14.02 10.65 -11.18
CA SER A 169 13.19 11.26 -12.21
C SER A 169 11.71 10.94 -12.04
N ASP A 170 11.36 9.69 -11.72
CA ASP A 170 9.99 9.24 -11.55
C ASP A 170 9.33 9.80 -10.28
N ILE A 171 10.10 9.96 -9.20
CA ILE A 171 9.65 10.62 -7.97
C ILE A 171 9.36 12.10 -8.27
N GLN A 172 10.27 12.81 -8.93
CA GLN A 172 10.07 14.23 -9.31
C GLN A 172 8.84 14.39 -10.20
N PHE A 173 8.69 13.52 -11.21
CA PHE A 173 7.50 13.46 -12.06
C PHE A 173 6.23 13.23 -11.23
N GLY A 174 6.23 12.25 -10.31
CA GLY A 174 5.09 11.97 -9.45
C GLY A 174 4.68 13.17 -8.59
N VAL A 175 5.66 13.88 -8.01
CA VAL A 175 5.42 15.11 -7.24
C VAL A 175 4.80 16.19 -8.12
N ALA A 176 5.35 16.43 -9.32
CA ALA A 176 4.83 17.41 -10.26
C ALA A 176 3.37 17.08 -10.69
N GLN A 177 3.06 15.80 -10.88
CA GLN A 177 1.72 15.30 -11.20
C GLN A 177 0.77 15.23 -10.00
N LYS A 178 1.25 15.55 -8.79
CA LYS A 178 0.46 15.53 -7.54
C LYS A 178 -0.16 14.16 -7.29
N VAL A 179 0.64 13.10 -7.45
CA VAL A 179 0.27 11.76 -6.97
C VAL A 179 0.10 11.80 -5.45
N ASP A 180 -0.69 10.88 -4.92
CA ASP A 180 -1.08 10.91 -3.50
C ASP A 180 -0.11 10.07 -2.65
N PHE A 181 0.46 9.02 -3.26
CA PHE A 181 1.39 8.08 -2.62
C PHE A 181 2.57 7.77 -3.53
N ILE A 182 3.74 7.58 -2.94
CA ILE A 182 4.90 6.92 -3.55
C ILE A 182 5.11 5.61 -2.80
N ALA A 183 5.11 4.47 -3.49
CA ALA A 183 5.57 3.21 -2.96
C ALA A 183 7.04 3.03 -3.33
N ALA A 184 7.90 2.96 -2.31
CA ALA A 184 9.34 2.90 -2.46
C ALA A 184 9.81 1.43 -2.39
N SER A 185 10.31 0.91 -3.50
CA SER A 185 10.84 -0.46 -3.62
C SER A 185 12.16 -0.63 -2.88
N PHE A 186 12.39 -1.84 -2.37
CA PHE A 186 13.58 -2.32 -1.66
C PHE A 186 14.03 -1.46 -0.49
N VAL A 187 13.10 -0.80 0.22
CA VAL A 187 13.44 -0.03 1.43
C VAL A 187 14.00 -0.98 2.49
N SER A 188 15.16 -0.65 3.02
CA SER A 188 15.94 -1.50 3.90
C SER A 188 16.30 -0.84 5.23
N GLU A 189 16.32 0.50 5.27
CA GLU A 189 16.67 1.31 6.43
C GLU A 189 15.90 2.65 6.45
N PRO A 190 15.80 3.36 7.59
CA PRO A 190 15.06 4.62 7.66
C PRO A 190 15.65 5.72 6.77
N GLU A 191 16.96 5.72 6.52
CA GLU A 191 17.65 6.68 5.66
C GLU A 191 17.12 6.65 4.22
N ASP A 192 16.76 5.47 3.70
CA ASP A 192 16.14 5.29 2.38
C ASP A 192 14.86 6.14 2.25
N VAL A 193 14.02 6.10 3.29
CA VAL A 193 12.74 6.83 3.35
C VAL A 193 12.98 8.33 3.50
N LEU A 194 13.94 8.71 4.34
CA LEU A 194 14.31 10.11 4.54
C LEU A 194 14.84 10.73 3.25
N ARG A 195 15.62 9.98 2.45
CA ARG A 195 16.12 10.44 1.15
C ARG A 195 15.00 10.76 0.17
N ILE A 196 13.97 9.90 0.07
CA ILE A 196 12.79 10.19 -0.76
C ILE A 196 12.05 11.42 -0.22
N ARG A 197 11.95 11.56 1.10
CA ARG A 197 11.27 12.70 1.74
C ARG A 197 11.98 14.02 1.45
N GLU A 198 13.30 14.03 1.43
CA GLU A 198 14.11 15.18 1.01
C GLU A 198 13.80 15.57 -0.44
N LEU A 199 13.84 14.61 -1.37
CA LEU A 199 13.50 14.85 -2.79
C LEU A 199 12.09 15.42 -2.95
N VAL A 200 11.11 14.86 -2.25
CA VAL A 200 9.73 15.37 -2.27
C VAL A 200 9.65 16.80 -1.73
N ALA A 201 10.44 17.13 -0.71
CA ALA A 201 10.48 18.47 -0.11
C ALA A 201 11.17 19.50 -1.01
N GLU A 202 12.26 19.11 -1.70
CA GLU A 202 12.96 19.93 -2.70
C GLU A 202 12.02 20.36 -3.84
N GLU A 203 11.13 19.46 -4.27
CA GLU A 203 10.10 19.73 -5.28
C GLU A 203 8.85 20.46 -4.72
N GLY A 204 8.85 20.83 -3.44
CA GLY A 204 7.72 21.51 -2.77
C GLY A 204 6.47 20.64 -2.62
N GLY A 205 6.61 19.32 -2.76
CA GLY A 205 5.54 18.34 -2.72
C GLY A 205 5.10 17.94 -1.31
N ARG A 206 3.93 17.30 -1.24
CA ARG A 206 3.41 16.62 -0.03
C ARG A 206 2.77 15.30 -0.42
N VAL A 207 3.63 14.30 -0.62
CA VAL A 207 3.24 12.93 -1.00
C VAL A 207 3.49 12.00 0.18
N SER A 208 2.62 11.01 0.38
CA SER A 208 2.80 10.00 1.44
C SER A 208 3.72 8.89 0.95
N ILE A 209 4.71 8.49 1.75
CA ILE A 209 5.67 7.45 1.39
C ILE A 209 5.25 6.13 2.02
N ILE A 210 5.12 5.11 1.18
CA ILE A 210 4.84 3.72 1.55
C ILE A 210 6.11 2.90 1.31
N SER A 211 6.74 2.41 2.37
CA SER A 211 7.95 1.59 2.25
C SER A 211 7.59 0.15 1.90
N LYS A 212 8.09 -0.38 0.79
CA LYS A 212 7.91 -1.78 0.42
C LYS A 212 8.95 -2.62 1.15
N ILE A 213 8.49 -3.58 1.94
CA ILE A 213 9.32 -4.49 2.72
C ILE A 213 9.46 -5.78 1.91
N GLU A 214 10.60 -5.90 1.24
CA GLU A 214 10.87 -6.93 0.23
C GLU A 214 12.06 -7.83 0.60
N ALA A 215 12.86 -7.45 1.60
CA ALA A 215 14.09 -8.14 1.94
C ALA A 215 14.20 -8.45 3.44
N ARG A 216 14.94 -9.52 3.77
CA ARG A 216 15.16 -9.95 5.16
C ARG A 216 15.78 -8.84 6.02
N TYR A 217 16.67 -8.04 5.45
CA TYR A 217 17.34 -6.94 6.16
C TYR A 217 16.35 -5.86 6.62
N ALA A 218 15.35 -5.53 5.79
CA ALA A 218 14.32 -4.54 6.13
C ALA A 218 13.48 -4.93 7.35
N ILE A 219 13.26 -6.24 7.57
CA ILE A 219 12.54 -6.75 8.74
C ILE A 219 13.28 -6.38 10.04
N LYS A 220 14.62 -6.41 10.04
CA LYS A 220 15.42 -6.06 11.23
C LYS A 220 15.27 -4.58 11.62
N ASN A 221 15.07 -3.71 10.63
CA ASN A 221 14.92 -2.25 10.80
C ASN A 221 13.45 -1.79 10.78
N LEU A 222 12.51 -2.73 10.83
CA LEU A 222 11.09 -2.47 10.56
C LEU A 222 10.50 -1.36 11.43
N ALA A 223 10.84 -1.32 12.72
CA ALA A 223 10.32 -0.31 13.64
C ALA A 223 10.75 1.11 13.25
N ASP A 224 12.02 1.27 12.87
CA ASP A 224 12.60 2.57 12.50
C ASP A 224 12.09 3.02 11.13
N ILE A 225 11.98 2.10 10.16
CA ILE A 225 11.35 2.37 8.87
C ILE A 225 9.90 2.86 9.08
N ILE A 226 9.10 2.14 9.86
CA ILE A 226 7.71 2.50 10.15
C ILE A 226 7.60 3.90 10.79
N ALA A 227 8.56 4.27 11.65
CA ALA A 227 8.55 5.57 12.33
C ALA A 227 8.61 6.73 11.32
N VAL A 228 9.43 6.59 10.28
CA VAL A 228 9.68 7.63 9.26
C VAL A 228 8.81 7.52 8.00
N SER A 229 8.00 6.47 7.85
CA SER A 229 7.07 6.29 6.71
C SER A 229 5.63 6.68 7.03
N GLU A 230 4.78 6.91 6.03
CA GLU A 230 3.33 7.04 6.21
C GLU A 230 2.62 5.67 6.28
N GLY A 231 3.27 4.64 5.75
CA GLY A 231 2.84 3.25 5.80
C GLY A 231 3.89 2.30 5.25
N ILE A 232 3.58 1.01 5.26
CA ILE A 232 4.39 -0.03 4.63
C ILE A 232 3.56 -0.87 3.67
N MET A 233 4.22 -1.53 2.73
CA MET A 233 3.65 -2.56 1.87
C MET A 233 4.40 -3.87 2.12
N VAL A 234 3.66 -4.91 2.49
CA VAL A 234 4.14 -6.28 2.61
C VAL A 234 4.12 -6.91 1.22
N ALA A 235 5.27 -6.96 0.56
CA ALA A 235 5.43 -7.48 -0.80
C ALA A 235 5.84 -8.96 -0.72
N ARG A 236 4.86 -9.86 -0.74
CA ARG A 236 5.03 -11.27 -0.35
C ARG A 236 5.82 -12.09 -1.37
N GLY A 237 5.68 -11.75 -2.65
CA GLY A 237 6.40 -12.40 -3.74
C GLY A 237 7.89 -12.12 -3.62
N ASP A 238 8.27 -10.85 -3.57
CA ASP A 238 9.67 -10.44 -3.40
C ASP A 238 10.24 -10.96 -2.07
N LEU A 239 9.48 -10.84 -0.99
CA LEU A 239 9.90 -11.33 0.33
C LEU A 239 10.07 -12.85 0.35
N GLY A 240 9.21 -13.60 -0.33
CA GLY A 240 9.27 -15.06 -0.42
C GLY A 240 10.48 -15.59 -1.19
N VAL A 241 11.17 -14.73 -1.95
CA VAL A 241 12.49 -15.04 -2.53
C VAL A 241 13.60 -14.89 -1.48
N GLU A 242 13.45 -13.97 -0.52
CA GLU A 242 14.48 -13.60 0.46
C GLU A 242 14.40 -14.38 1.79
N ILE A 243 13.23 -14.92 2.12
CA ILE A 243 12.99 -15.71 3.34
C ILE A 243 12.26 -17.02 3.01
N ALA A 244 12.34 -18.00 3.93
CA ALA A 244 11.66 -19.28 3.70
C ALA A 244 10.14 -19.08 3.59
N ALA A 245 9.48 -19.85 2.73
CA ALA A 245 8.06 -19.71 2.44
C ALA A 245 7.19 -19.84 3.71
N GLU A 246 7.57 -20.71 4.63
CA GLU A 246 6.92 -20.89 5.93
C GLU A 246 7.12 -19.71 6.91
N GLU A 247 8.16 -18.89 6.72
CA GLU A 247 8.38 -17.66 7.49
C GLU A 247 7.46 -16.52 7.03
N VAL A 248 7.12 -16.44 5.73
CA VAL A 248 6.36 -15.33 5.14
C VAL A 248 5.05 -15.02 5.88
N PRO A 249 4.16 -15.99 6.18
CA PRO A 249 2.93 -15.70 6.92
C PRO A 249 3.18 -15.17 8.34
N VAL A 250 4.27 -15.60 8.98
CA VAL A 250 4.64 -15.15 10.34
C VAL A 250 5.09 -13.70 10.30
N VAL A 251 6.00 -13.36 9.37
CA VAL A 251 6.52 -11.99 9.23
C VAL A 251 5.41 -11.04 8.77
N GLN A 252 4.51 -11.46 7.88
CA GLN A 252 3.34 -10.66 7.49
C GLN A 252 2.53 -10.19 8.71
N LYS A 253 2.17 -11.12 9.61
CA LYS A 253 1.44 -10.80 10.85
C LYS A 253 2.21 -9.81 11.72
N GLN A 254 3.51 -10.04 11.91
CA GLN A 254 4.38 -9.15 12.67
C GLN A 254 4.43 -7.73 12.07
N MET A 255 4.55 -7.62 10.74
CA MET A 255 4.55 -6.34 10.02
C MET A 255 3.23 -5.60 10.15
N ILE A 256 2.11 -6.31 10.00
CA ILE A 256 0.77 -5.74 10.17
C ILE A 256 0.59 -5.23 11.61
N ASP A 257 0.96 -6.03 12.61
CA ASP A 257 0.85 -5.65 14.02
C ASP A 257 1.74 -4.47 14.38
N ALA A 258 2.99 -4.44 13.90
CA ALA A 258 3.92 -3.34 14.10
C ALA A 258 3.41 -2.03 13.45
N CYS A 259 2.85 -2.11 12.24
CA CYS A 259 2.38 -0.94 11.50
C CYS A 259 1.09 -0.37 12.09
N ARG A 260 0.11 -1.23 12.43
CA ARG A 260 -1.07 -0.87 13.25
C ARG A 260 -0.64 -0.35 14.61
N GLY A 261 0.45 -0.91 15.11
CA GLY A 261 1.28 -0.42 16.19
C GLY A 261 1.59 1.07 16.04
N ALA A 262 2.26 1.48 14.99
CA ALA A 262 2.57 2.89 14.82
C ALA A 262 1.37 3.77 14.40
N GLY A 263 0.20 3.16 14.14
CA GLY A 263 -0.96 3.88 13.59
C GLY A 263 -0.72 4.33 12.15
N LYS A 264 0.13 3.59 11.44
CA LYS A 264 0.48 3.80 10.03
C LYS A 264 -0.33 2.83 9.15
N VAL A 265 -0.37 3.11 7.86
CA VAL A 265 -1.09 2.27 6.89
C VAL A 265 -0.28 1.02 6.57
N VAL A 266 -0.92 -0.15 6.55
CA VAL A 266 -0.28 -1.37 6.02
C VAL A 266 -1.06 -1.92 4.82
N ILE A 267 -0.33 -2.16 3.74
CA ILE A 267 -0.82 -2.78 2.50
C ILE A 267 -0.29 -4.21 2.45
N VAL A 268 -1.15 -5.19 2.13
CA VAL A 268 -0.71 -6.54 1.76
C VAL A 268 -0.79 -6.67 0.23
N ALA A 269 0.32 -7.07 -0.38
CA ALA A 269 0.54 -7.06 -1.82
C ALA A 269 1.07 -8.39 -2.34
N THR A 270 0.94 -8.57 -3.67
CA THR A 270 1.35 -9.73 -4.50
C THR A 270 0.65 -11.03 -4.12
N GLU A 271 0.57 -12.01 -5.03
CA GLU A 271 0.00 -13.35 -4.77
C GLU A 271 -1.41 -13.35 -4.14
N MET A 272 -2.24 -12.34 -4.40
CA MET A 272 -3.56 -12.24 -3.77
C MET A 272 -4.59 -13.15 -4.46
N MET A 273 -4.77 -12.98 -5.78
CA MET A 273 -5.73 -13.76 -6.57
C MET A 273 -5.21 -14.00 -7.98
N GLU A 274 -3.95 -14.38 -8.10
CA GLU A 274 -3.20 -14.50 -9.36
C GLU A 274 -3.89 -15.39 -10.40
N SER A 275 -4.59 -16.44 -9.98
CA SER A 275 -5.38 -17.29 -10.88
C SER A 275 -6.44 -16.50 -11.67
N MET A 276 -6.87 -15.33 -11.16
CA MET A 276 -7.82 -14.46 -11.84
C MET A 276 -7.25 -13.67 -13.02
N ILE A 277 -5.94 -13.76 -13.28
CA ILE A 277 -5.36 -13.32 -14.56
C ILE A 277 -6.03 -14.08 -15.72
N HIS A 278 -6.28 -15.38 -15.53
CA HIS A 278 -6.82 -16.26 -16.57
C HIS A 278 -8.21 -16.82 -16.25
N ASN A 279 -8.69 -16.70 -15.01
CA ASN A 279 -9.94 -17.30 -14.56
C ASN A 279 -10.93 -16.26 -14.01
N PRO A 280 -12.24 -16.42 -14.22
CA PRO A 280 -13.24 -15.49 -13.70
C PRO A 280 -13.46 -15.60 -12.17
N ARG A 281 -12.84 -16.58 -11.51
CA ARG A 281 -12.96 -16.83 -10.06
C ARG A 281 -11.61 -17.25 -9.49
N PRO A 282 -11.28 -16.81 -8.26
CA PRO A 282 -10.06 -17.25 -7.59
C PRO A 282 -10.24 -18.67 -7.06
N THR A 283 -9.13 -19.30 -6.70
CA THR A 283 -9.10 -20.55 -5.96
C THR A 283 -9.59 -20.36 -4.52
N ARG A 284 -9.87 -21.46 -3.83
CA ARG A 284 -10.20 -21.44 -2.39
C ARG A 284 -9.01 -20.99 -1.54
N ALA A 285 -7.79 -21.34 -1.95
CA ALA A 285 -6.56 -20.95 -1.26
C ALA A 285 -6.37 -19.43 -1.31
N GLU A 286 -6.43 -18.83 -2.50
CA GLU A 286 -6.36 -17.37 -2.69
C GLU A 286 -7.48 -16.63 -1.94
N THR A 287 -8.71 -17.16 -1.99
CA THR A 287 -9.83 -16.58 -1.22
C THR A 287 -9.53 -16.57 0.28
N SER A 288 -8.97 -17.66 0.81
CA SER A 288 -8.57 -17.76 2.22
C SER A 288 -7.43 -16.81 2.55
N ASP A 289 -6.48 -16.64 1.65
CA ASP A 289 -5.33 -15.77 1.83
C ASP A 289 -5.73 -14.29 1.87
N VAL A 290 -6.56 -13.84 0.91
CA VAL A 290 -7.18 -12.51 0.94
C VAL A 290 -7.96 -12.30 2.24
N ALA A 291 -8.73 -13.29 2.67
CA ALA A 291 -9.50 -13.22 3.91
C ALA A 291 -8.58 -13.06 5.15
N ASN A 292 -7.47 -13.78 5.20
CA ASN A 292 -6.50 -13.69 6.30
C ASN A 292 -5.87 -12.30 6.38
N ALA A 293 -5.47 -11.69 5.25
CA ALA A 293 -4.97 -10.31 5.24
C ALA A 293 -5.99 -9.32 5.85
N VAL A 294 -7.29 -9.50 5.57
CA VAL A 294 -8.37 -8.70 6.16
C VAL A 294 -8.52 -8.98 7.66
N PHE A 295 -8.50 -10.25 8.08
CA PHE A 295 -8.61 -10.63 9.50
C PHE A 295 -7.44 -10.14 10.36
N GLU A 296 -6.23 -10.16 9.80
CA GLU A 296 -5.01 -9.62 10.41
C GLU A 296 -5.06 -8.09 10.52
N GLY A 297 -5.92 -7.45 9.71
CA GLY A 297 -6.28 -6.06 9.86
C GLY A 297 -5.47 -5.13 8.97
N ALA A 298 -5.12 -5.60 7.77
CA ALA A 298 -4.61 -4.78 6.68
C ALA A 298 -5.49 -3.54 6.44
N ASP A 299 -4.88 -2.38 6.17
CA ASP A 299 -5.63 -1.19 5.75
C ASP A 299 -6.07 -1.32 4.30
N ALA A 300 -5.19 -1.88 3.46
CA ALA A 300 -5.44 -2.13 2.05
C ALA A 300 -4.87 -3.47 1.58
N ILE A 301 -5.45 -3.98 0.50
CA ILE A 301 -5.00 -5.16 -0.24
C ILE A 301 -4.86 -4.79 -1.72
N MET A 302 -3.87 -5.37 -2.40
CA MET A 302 -3.44 -4.91 -3.72
C MET A 302 -3.51 -6.00 -4.79
N LEU A 303 -4.13 -5.68 -5.91
CA LEU A 303 -4.10 -6.47 -7.15
C LEU A 303 -2.98 -5.96 -8.05
N SER A 304 -2.21 -6.91 -8.61
CA SER A 304 -1.06 -6.68 -9.47
C SER A 304 -1.43 -7.02 -10.92
N ALA A 305 -1.00 -8.17 -11.42
CA ALA A 305 -1.25 -8.63 -12.79
C ALA A 305 -2.73 -8.90 -13.06
N GLU A 306 -3.50 -9.23 -12.01
CA GLU A 306 -4.94 -9.48 -12.09
C GLU A 306 -5.70 -8.30 -12.73
N THR A 307 -5.26 -7.07 -12.46
CA THR A 307 -5.90 -5.86 -13.01
C THR A 307 -5.09 -5.18 -14.11
N SER A 308 -3.77 -5.38 -14.18
CA SER A 308 -2.97 -4.69 -15.19
C SER A 308 -3.04 -5.38 -16.56
N VAL A 309 -2.98 -6.71 -16.59
CA VAL A 309 -2.93 -7.51 -17.82
C VAL A 309 -3.95 -8.67 -17.85
N GLY A 310 -4.59 -8.96 -16.72
CA GLY A 310 -5.54 -10.05 -16.59
C GLY A 310 -6.80 -9.90 -17.44
N ALA A 311 -7.42 -11.05 -17.74
CA ALA A 311 -8.66 -11.13 -18.53
C ALA A 311 -9.91 -10.72 -17.74
N TYR A 312 -9.86 -10.72 -16.40
CA TYR A 312 -11.00 -10.48 -15.51
C TYR A 312 -10.74 -9.37 -14.47
N PRO A 313 -10.30 -8.17 -14.88
CA PRO A 313 -9.83 -7.14 -13.95
C PRO A 313 -10.95 -6.56 -13.07
N THR A 314 -12.16 -6.41 -13.62
CA THR A 314 -13.30 -5.86 -12.87
C THR A 314 -13.82 -6.88 -11.86
N GLU A 315 -13.87 -8.15 -12.25
CA GLU A 315 -14.27 -9.27 -11.43
C GLU A 315 -13.28 -9.51 -10.29
N ALA A 316 -11.98 -9.33 -10.53
CA ALA A 316 -10.97 -9.40 -9.49
C ALA A 316 -11.21 -8.34 -8.40
N VAL A 317 -11.39 -7.06 -8.77
CA VAL A 317 -11.73 -6.00 -7.80
C VAL A 317 -13.04 -6.30 -7.08
N ALA A 318 -14.08 -6.69 -7.80
CA ALA A 318 -15.38 -6.99 -7.21
C ALA A 318 -15.34 -8.19 -6.25
N THR A 319 -14.56 -9.23 -6.58
CA THR A 319 -14.39 -10.41 -5.74
C THR A 319 -13.64 -10.08 -4.46
N MET A 320 -12.53 -9.36 -4.58
CA MET A 320 -11.76 -8.87 -3.43
C MET A 320 -12.61 -7.96 -2.52
N ALA A 321 -13.50 -7.14 -3.10
CA ALA A 321 -14.45 -6.32 -2.36
C ALA A 321 -15.49 -7.15 -1.59
N ARG A 322 -16.04 -8.22 -2.20
CA ARG A 322 -16.98 -9.14 -1.54
C ARG A 322 -16.33 -9.91 -0.39
N ILE A 323 -15.10 -10.41 -0.59
CA ILE A 323 -14.33 -11.11 0.46
C ILE A 323 -14.13 -10.16 1.64
N SER A 324 -13.63 -8.95 1.38
CA SER A 324 -13.37 -7.93 2.42
C SER A 324 -14.64 -7.61 3.22
N LYS A 325 -15.75 -7.32 2.54
CA LYS A 325 -17.03 -6.98 3.21
C LYS A 325 -17.54 -8.13 4.10
N THR A 326 -17.37 -9.37 3.65
CA THR A 326 -17.78 -10.57 4.41
C THR A 326 -16.93 -10.74 5.66
N CYS A 327 -15.60 -10.64 5.52
CA CYS A 327 -14.66 -10.79 6.63
C CYS A 327 -14.80 -9.65 7.66
N GLU A 328 -14.96 -8.41 7.19
CA GLU A 328 -15.17 -7.23 8.05
C GLU A 328 -16.40 -7.35 8.95
N ALA A 329 -17.50 -7.94 8.45
CA ALA A 329 -18.69 -8.16 9.25
C ALA A 329 -18.43 -9.15 10.40
N GLU A 330 -17.65 -10.20 10.15
CA GLU A 330 -17.26 -11.17 11.17
C GLU A 330 -16.28 -10.58 12.19
N VAL A 331 -15.31 -9.76 11.74
CA VAL A 331 -14.41 -9.02 12.64
C VAL A 331 -15.22 -8.13 13.58
N ALA A 332 -16.14 -7.32 13.05
CA ALA A 332 -16.98 -6.43 13.85
C ALA A 332 -17.83 -7.21 14.87
N ARG A 333 -18.39 -8.36 14.48
CA ARG A 333 -19.18 -9.22 15.36
C ARG A 333 -18.36 -9.82 16.51
N ARG A 334 -17.09 -10.16 16.25
CA ARG A 334 -16.19 -10.75 17.26
C ARG A 334 -15.50 -9.72 18.16
N GLN A 335 -15.47 -8.44 17.75
CA GLN A 335 -14.74 -7.37 18.45
C GLN A 335 -15.43 -6.96 19.76
N LYS A 336 -15.30 -7.80 20.80
CA LYS A 336 -15.84 -7.53 22.15
C LYS A 336 -15.02 -6.49 22.91
N THR A 337 -13.72 -6.48 22.71
CA THR A 337 -12.78 -5.56 23.35
C THR A 337 -11.99 -4.81 22.29
N TRP A 338 -11.44 -3.69 22.72
CA TRP A 338 -10.53 -2.92 21.90
C TRP A 338 -9.27 -3.76 21.57
N PRO A 339 -8.88 -3.94 20.29
CA PRO A 339 -7.83 -4.89 19.89
C PRO A 339 -6.39 -4.54 20.30
N GLY A 340 -6.15 -3.56 21.17
CA GLY A 340 -4.79 -3.15 21.53
C GLY A 340 -4.62 -2.88 23.02
N ASP A 341 -3.50 -3.31 23.60
CA ASP A 341 -3.09 -2.98 24.97
C ASP A 341 -2.56 -1.53 25.10
N ARG A 342 -3.30 -0.59 24.53
CA ARG A 342 -2.84 0.78 24.35
C ARG A 342 -3.71 1.72 25.13
N ARG A 343 -3.16 2.15 26.26
CA ARG A 343 -3.70 3.28 27.02
C ARG A 343 -3.78 4.47 26.07
N ALA A 344 -4.91 5.16 26.05
CA ALA A 344 -5.00 6.43 25.35
C ALA A 344 -4.00 7.39 25.99
N HIS A 345 -3.08 7.93 25.19
CA HIS A 345 -1.96 8.72 25.72
C HIS A 345 -2.24 10.22 25.75
N ASN A 346 -3.34 10.66 25.13
CA ASN A 346 -3.70 12.07 25.02
C ASN A 346 -5.22 12.24 24.80
N ILE A 347 -5.68 13.50 24.86
CA ILE A 347 -7.09 13.89 24.67
C ILE A 347 -7.64 13.37 23.34
N SER A 348 -6.86 13.43 22.28
CA SER A 348 -7.31 13.01 20.96
C SER A 348 -7.55 11.51 20.84
N ASP A 349 -6.71 10.71 21.47
CA ASP A 349 -6.91 9.26 21.57
C ASP A 349 -8.16 8.94 22.39
N ILE A 350 -8.43 9.67 23.48
CA ILE A 350 -9.66 9.51 24.26
C ILE A 350 -10.91 9.83 23.42
N MET A 351 -10.89 10.92 22.65
CA MET A 351 -12.02 11.29 21.78
C MET A 351 -12.30 10.22 20.72
N CYS A 352 -11.25 9.73 20.04
CA CYS A 352 -11.40 8.65 19.06
C CYS A 352 -11.86 7.34 19.71
N LYS A 353 -11.34 7.00 20.90
CA LYS A 353 -11.75 5.82 21.65
C LYS A 353 -13.22 5.90 22.08
N GLY A 354 -13.67 7.08 22.53
CA GLY A 354 -15.08 7.33 22.86
C GLY A 354 -15.98 7.16 21.65
N ALA A 355 -15.59 7.69 20.49
CA ALA A 355 -16.36 7.54 19.25
C ALA A 355 -16.42 6.09 18.76
N TRP A 356 -15.31 5.35 18.88
CA TRP A 356 -15.30 3.91 18.61
C TRP A 356 -16.24 3.15 19.54
N LEU A 357 -16.21 3.44 20.84
CA LEU A 357 -17.08 2.81 21.83
C LEU A 357 -18.56 3.11 21.53
N ALA A 358 -18.89 4.37 21.26
CA ALA A 358 -20.23 4.77 20.88
C ALA A 358 -20.70 4.03 19.62
N ALA A 359 -19.87 3.93 18.58
CA ALA A 359 -20.20 3.20 17.35
C ALA A 359 -20.38 1.69 17.55
N ARG A 360 -19.87 1.13 18.65
CA ARG A 360 -20.05 -0.28 19.02
C ARG A 360 -21.33 -0.50 19.81
N GLU A 361 -21.59 0.36 20.79
CA GLU A 361 -22.72 0.22 21.73
C GLU A 361 -24.03 0.77 21.17
N LEU A 362 -23.94 1.78 20.30
CA LEU A 362 -25.08 2.43 19.67
C LEU A 362 -25.18 1.97 18.23
N ASN A 363 -26.41 1.81 17.73
CA ASN A 363 -26.68 1.49 16.33
C ASN A 363 -26.48 2.72 15.42
N MET A 364 -25.28 3.27 15.46
CA MET A 364 -24.86 4.44 14.68
C MET A 364 -24.55 4.05 13.24
N GLN A 365 -24.73 5.00 12.32
CA GLN A 365 -24.50 4.77 10.89
C GLN A 365 -23.10 5.18 10.46
N ALA A 366 -22.49 6.17 11.13
CA ALA A 366 -21.16 6.67 10.78
C ALA A 366 -20.47 7.48 11.89
N ILE A 367 -19.16 7.71 11.70
CA ILE A 367 -18.40 8.75 12.39
C ILE A 367 -18.04 9.84 11.38
N LEU A 368 -18.55 11.05 11.57
CA LEU A 368 -18.26 12.22 10.76
C LEU A 368 -17.03 12.96 11.29
N VAL A 369 -16.03 13.19 10.42
CA VAL A 369 -14.76 13.82 10.75
C VAL A 369 -14.46 14.98 9.80
N PRO A 370 -14.91 16.19 10.13
CA PRO A 370 -14.44 17.41 9.47
C PRO A 370 -12.99 17.69 9.84
N THR A 371 -12.11 17.88 8.87
CA THR A 371 -10.67 18.03 9.10
C THR A 371 -9.97 18.84 8.00
N SER A 372 -8.94 19.60 8.38
CA SER A 372 -8.06 20.30 7.43
C SER A 372 -6.82 19.51 7.01
N THR A 373 -6.31 18.59 7.85
CA THR A 373 -5.04 17.87 7.61
C THR A 373 -5.20 16.35 7.49
N GLY A 374 -6.39 15.82 7.78
CA GLY A 374 -6.65 14.38 7.86
C GLY A 374 -6.16 13.70 9.14
N ARG A 375 -5.46 14.39 10.06
CA ARG A 375 -4.89 13.79 11.28
C ARG A 375 -5.94 13.08 12.14
N THR A 376 -7.10 13.70 12.36
CA THR A 376 -8.21 13.08 13.10
C THR A 376 -8.73 11.83 12.40
N ALA A 377 -8.85 11.86 11.06
CA ALA A 377 -9.34 10.72 10.28
C ALA A 377 -8.38 9.52 10.35
N ARG A 378 -7.06 9.76 10.20
CA ARG A 378 -6.02 8.71 10.34
C ARG A 378 -6.03 8.13 11.75
N ARG A 379 -6.11 9.00 12.77
CA ARG A 379 -6.22 8.58 14.16
C ARG A 379 -7.47 7.73 14.37
N MET A 380 -8.64 8.16 13.90
CA MET A 380 -9.89 7.41 14.01
C MET A 380 -9.84 6.06 13.26
N SER A 381 -9.19 6.00 12.10
CA SER A 381 -9.01 4.79 11.29
C SER A 381 -8.21 3.69 12.01
N ARG A 382 -7.21 4.08 12.83
CA ARG A 382 -6.50 3.17 13.74
C ARG A 382 -7.45 2.45 14.70
N TYR A 383 -8.58 3.07 15.03
CA TYR A 383 -9.62 2.48 15.87
C TYR A 383 -10.53 1.48 15.19
N ARG A 384 -10.39 1.28 13.88
CA ARG A 384 -11.13 0.25 13.14
C ARG A 384 -12.62 0.20 13.55
N PRO A 385 -13.33 1.35 13.58
CA PRO A 385 -14.74 1.35 13.93
C PRO A 385 -15.55 0.47 12.99
N ALA A 386 -16.59 -0.18 13.52
CA ALA A 386 -17.47 -1.05 12.74
C ALA A 386 -18.28 -0.28 11.68
N VAL A 387 -18.44 1.03 11.89
CA VAL A 387 -19.12 1.99 11.00
C VAL A 387 -18.11 2.75 10.13
N PRO A 388 -18.51 3.25 8.95
CA PRO A 388 -17.64 4.08 8.12
C PRO A 388 -17.23 5.40 8.81
N ILE A 389 -16.03 5.87 8.48
CA ILE A 389 -15.50 7.18 8.86
C ILE A 389 -15.71 8.10 7.67
N LEU A 390 -16.66 9.01 7.78
CA LEU A 390 -17.00 9.96 6.74
C LEU A 390 -16.22 11.26 6.97
N VAL A 391 -15.38 11.64 6.00
CA VAL A 391 -14.46 12.77 6.14
C VAL A 391 -14.88 13.90 5.23
N THR A 392 -14.85 15.11 5.75
CA THR A 392 -14.95 16.33 4.98
C THR A 392 -13.71 17.18 5.15
N THR A 393 -13.18 17.71 4.04
CA THR A 393 -11.97 18.56 4.04
C THR A 393 -12.07 19.63 2.96
N PRO A 394 -11.51 20.84 3.16
CA PRO A 394 -11.44 21.83 2.09
C PRO A 394 -10.36 21.50 1.05
N ASP A 395 -9.42 20.62 1.38
CA ASP A 395 -8.29 20.25 0.53
C ASP A 395 -8.48 18.85 -0.07
N MET A 396 -8.57 18.80 -1.40
CA MET A 396 -8.69 17.56 -2.17
C MET A 396 -7.45 16.66 -2.05
N ALA A 397 -6.25 17.23 -1.88
CA ALA A 397 -5.04 16.44 -1.67
C ALA A 397 -5.11 15.69 -0.34
N VAL A 398 -5.66 16.32 0.70
CA VAL A 398 -5.92 15.66 1.99
C VAL A 398 -6.97 14.55 1.83
N ALA A 399 -8.03 14.76 1.06
CA ALA A 399 -9.06 13.74 0.83
C ALA A 399 -8.47 12.49 0.17
N ARG A 400 -7.68 12.66 -0.89
CA ARG A 400 -7.04 11.55 -1.61
C ARG A 400 -5.91 10.90 -0.82
N GLY A 401 -5.16 11.67 -0.04
CA GLY A 401 -4.17 11.17 0.91
C GLY A 401 -4.76 10.39 2.10
N LEU A 402 -6.09 10.21 2.15
CA LEU A 402 -6.79 9.33 3.07
C LEU A 402 -7.36 8.07 2.37
N ALA A 403 -7.16 7.92 1.06
CA ALA A 403 -7.76 6.84 0.27
C ALA A 403 -7.30 5.43 0.69
N LEU A 404 -6.11 5.32 1.31
CA LEU A 404 -5.58 4.07 1.89
C LEU A 404 -6.03 3.81 3.33
N ASN A 405 -6.60 4.78 4.05
CA ASN A 405 -6.94 4.59 5.46
C ASN A 405 -8.19 3.73 5.63
N PHE A 406 -8.10 2.64 6.40
CA PHE A 406 -9.21 1.74 6.69
C PHE A 406 -10.49 2.48 7.10
N GLY A 407 -11.61 2.17 6.45
CA GLY A 407 -12.93 2.69 6.78
C GLY A 407 -13.17 4.16 6.41
N VAL A 408 -12.17 4.88 5.87
CA VAL A 408 -12.28 6.31 5.58
C VAL A 408 -12.87 6.60 4.21
N TYR A 409 -13.88 7.46 4.14
CA TYR A 409 -14.49 7.94 2.91
C TYR A 409 -14.50 9.46 2.92
N ALA A 410 -13.66 10.08 2.09
CA ALA A 410 -13.44 11.52 2.11
C ALA A 410 -14.12 12.24 0.94
N LEU A 411 -14.71 13.38 1.25
CA LEU A 411 -15.28 14.33 0.31
C LEU A 411 -14.69 15.71 0.53
N SER A 412 -14.65 16.51 -0.54
CA SER A 412 -14.32 17.92 -0.40
C SER A 412 -15.56 18.74 -0.04
N THR A 413 -15.37 19.65 0.89
CA THR A 413 -16.34 20.70 1.18
C THR A 413 -15.61 21.98 1.54
N ARG A 414 -16.14 23.11 1.08
CA ARG A 414 -15.60 24.41 1.48
C ARG A 414 -15.92 24.66 2.95
N HIS A 415 -14.88 24.90 3.74
CA HIS A 415 -15.01 25.22 5.16
C HIS A 415 -14.98 26.74 5.34
N TYR A 416 -16.06 27.32 5.88
CA TYR A 416 -16.12 28.74 6.22
C TYR A 416 -16.61 28.92 7.66
N GLY A 417 -15.85 29.68 8.46
CA GLY A 417 -16.33 30.25 9.73
C GLY A 417 -16.41 29.28 10.92
N ARG A 418 -17.53 29.35 11.65
CA ARG A 418 -17.76 28.71 12.95
C ARG A 418 -17.95 27.18 12.86
N MET A 419 -17.69 26.47 13.96
CA MET A 419 -17.82 25.02 14.09
C MET A 419 -19.18 24.47 13.66
N GLU A 420 -20.27 25.08 14.12
CA GLU A 420 -21.64 24.63 13.80
C GLU A 420 -21.89 24.61 12.29
N ASN A 421 -21.43 25.65 11.58
CA ASN A 421 -21.56 25.74 10.13
C ASN A 421 -20.77 24.65 9.42
N MET A 422 -19.54 24.37 9.89
CA MET A 422 -18.72 23.29 9.36
C MET A 422 -19.40 21.93 9.52
N ILE A 423 -19.93 21.63 10.71
CA ILE A 423 -20.60 20.34 11.00
C ILE A 423 -21.87 20.22 10.17
N ARG A 424 -22.73 21.23 10.17
CA ARG A 424 -23.97 21.27 9.39
C ARG A 424 -23.71 21.08 7.90
N ARG A 425 -22.74 21.80 7.32
CA ARG A 425 -22.39 21.66 5.90
C ARG A 425 -21.84 20.28 5.59
N SER A 426 -21.03 19.73 6.49
CA SER A 426 -20.51 18.37 6.33
C SER A 426 -21.64 17.34 6.30
N CYS A 427 -22.63 17.48 7.19
CA CYS A 427 -23.82 16.64 7.19
C CYS A 427 -24.60 16.79 5.86
N GLN A 428 -24.83 18.02 5.42
CA GLN A 428 -25.55 18.28 4.15
C GLN A 428 -24.87 17.61 2.96
N VAL A 429 -23.54 17.69 2.86
CA VAL A 429 -22.79 17.04 1.79
C VAL A 429 -22.95 15.52 1.85
N MET A 430 -22.87 14.92 3.03
CA MET A 430 -23.03 13.48 3.20
C MET A 430 -24.45 12.98 2.88
N VAL A 431 -25.48 13.78 3.19
CA VAL A 431 -26.88 13.48 2.83
C VAL A 431 -27.09 13.60 1.32
N ASN A 432 -26.55 14.65 0.69
CA ASN A 432 -26.65 14.84 -0.76
C ASN A 432 -25.98 13.71 -1.55
N GLU A 433 -24.88 13.16 -1.04
CA GLU A 433 -24.18 12.01 -1.62
C GLU A 433 -24.85 10.67 -1.26
N THR A 434 -25.97 10.70 -0.53
CA THR A 434 -26.72 9.52 -0.06
C THR A 434 -25.93 8.59 0.88
N TRP A 435 -24.86 9.10 1.48
CA TRP A 435 -24.05 8.36 2.46
C TRP A 435 -24.64 8.40 3.87
N LEU A 436 -25.48 9.39 4.15
CA LEU A 436 -26.26 9.54 5.37
C LEU A 436 -27.72 9.89 5.06
N SER A 437 -28.61 9.54 5.99
CA SER A 437 -29.99 10.00 6.07
C SER A 437 -30.15 10.98 7.24
N GLU A 438 -31.19 11.82 7.21
CA GLU A 438 -31.50 12.76 8.29
C GLU A 438 -31.84 12.06 9.63
N GLN A 439 -32.26 10.79 9.57
CA GLN A 439 -32.59 10.00 10.75
C GLN A 439 -31.39 9.31 11.38
N ASP A 440 -30.24 9.31 10.70
CA ASP A 440 -29.07 8.58 11.16
C ASP A 440 -28.50 9.19 12.44
N LEU A 441 -28.10 8.33 13.37
CA LEU A 441 -27.34 8.68 14.56
C LEU A 441 -25.85 8.61 14.22
N ILE A 442 -25.14 9.72 14.40
CA ILE A 442 -23.72 9.81 14.09
C ILE A 442 -22.91 10.37 15.25
N ALA A 443 -21.61 10.06 15.24
CA ALA A 443 -20.64 10.76 16.07
C ALA A 443 -19.95 11.81 15.21
N VAL A 444 -19.79 13.01 15.74
CA VAL A 444 -18.94 14.02 15.12
C VAL A 444 -17.66 14.13 15.94
N VAL A 445 -16.51 13.90 15.31
CA VAL A 445 -15.19 13.98 15.95
C VAL A 445 -14.33 15.00 15.21
N CYS A 446 -13.97 16.09 15.87
CA CYS A 446 -13.18 17.15 15.25
C CYS A 446 -12.28 17.89 16.25
N GLY A 447 -11.50 18.84 15.71
CA GLY A 447 -10.64 19.73 16.46
C GLY A 447 -11.20 21.14 16.52
N VAL A 448 -11.24 21.73 17.71
CA VAL A 448 -11.60 23.13 17.93
C VAL A 448 -10.45 23.92 18.57
N PRO A 449 -10.29 25.23 18.24
CA PRO A 449 -11.11 26.00 17.29
C PRO A 449 -10.87 25.60 15.82
N VAL A 450 -11.92 25.68 15.00
CA VAL A 450 -11.86 25.35 13.56
C VAL A 450 -10.82 26.22 12.86
N GLY A 451 -10.04 25.61 11.96
CA GLY A 451 -8.98 26.30 11.21
C GLY A 451 -7.60 26.25 11.88
N ARG A 452 -7.51 25.87 13.16
CA ARG A 452 -6.22 25.52 13.79
C ARG A 452 -5.99 24.02 13.69
N SER A 453 -4.89 23.62 13.05
CA SER A 453 -4.49 22.22 12.98
C SER A 453 -3.89 21.74 14.32
N GLY A 454 -3.91 20.43 14.57
CA GLY A 454 -3.18 19.81 15.67
C GLY A 454 -4.03 19.14 16.75
N ASN A 455 -5.30 19.53 16.91
CA ASN A 455 -6.14 19.01 17.99
C ASN A 455 -7.26 18.09 17.48
N THR A 456 -7.57 17.04 18.25
CA THR A 456 -8.87 16.36 18.25
C THR A 456 -9.35 16.40 19.69
N ASN A 457 -10.39 17.19 19.98
CA ASN A 457 -10.79 17.51 21.35
C ASN A 457 -12.31 17.70 21.52
N LEU A 458 -13.09 17.42 20.47
CA LEU A 458 -14.55 17.45 20.54
C LEU A 458 -15.12 16.16 19.95
N MET A 459 -16.05 15.57 20.70
CA MET A 459 -16.91 14.48 20.28
C MET A 459 -18.34 14.82 20.64
N THR A 460 -19.28 14.69 19.70
CA THR A 460 -20.72 14.77 19.95
C THR A 460 -21.45 13.57 19.36
N LEU A 461 -22.61 13.23 19.92
CA LEU A 461 -23.51 12.19 19.42
C LEU A 461 -24.87 12.83 19.15
N GLN A 462 -25.31 12.85 17.90
CA GLN A 462 -26.56 13.51 17.51
C GLN A 462 -27.16 12.85 16.26
N HIS A 463 -28.48 12.97 16.12
CA HIS A 463 -29.14 12.69 14.85
C HIS A 463 -28.78 13.75 13.81
N VAL A 464 -28.67 13.34 12.55
CA VAL A 464 -28.34 14.26 11.44
C VAL A 464 -29.37 15.40 11.32
N SER A 465 -30.65 15.14 11.55
CA SER A 465 -31.74 16.14 11.55
C SER A 465 -31.53 17.28 12.55
N ALA A 466 -31.00 16.98 13.74
CA ALA A 466 -30.66 18.00 14.75
C ALA A 466 -29.50 18.89 14.27
N LEU A 467 -28.48 18.30 13.64
CA LEU A 467 -27.32 19.02 13.10
C LEU A 467 -27.65 19.87 11.87
N LEU A 468 -28.69 19.52 11.11
CA LEU A 468 -29.21 20.32 10.01
C LEU A 468 -30.13 21.46 10.48
N GLY A 469 -30.49 21.49 11.77
CA GLY A 469 -31.40 22.48 12.34
C GLY A 469 -32.87 22.24 11.98
N GLN A 470 -33.25 20.98 11.71
CA GLN A 470 -34.59 20.62 11.23
C GLN A 470 -35.52 20.00 12.29
N GLN A 471 -35.12 19.89 13.57
CA GLN A 471 -36.07 19.38 14.58
C GLN A 471 -37.01 20.47 15.11
N LYS A 472 -38.29 20.36 14.70
CA LYS A 472 -39.39 20.40 15.66
C LYS A 472 -39.25 19.17 16.55
N PHE A 473 -39.08 19.39 17.85
CA PHE A 473 -39.16 18.31 18.83
C PHE A 473 -40.62 17.84 18.90
N ASP A 474 -40.91 16.63 18.43
CA ASP A 474 -42.06 15.89 18.95
C ASP A 474 -41.60 15.17 20.22
N GLN A 475 -42.40 15.37 21.26
CA GLN A 475 -42.17 15.01 22.67
C GLN A 475 -42.07 13.52 22.93
#